data_AF-A0A8T3TLF6-F1
#
_entry.id   AF-A0A8T3TLF6-F1
#
_cell.length_a   1.000
_cell.length_b   1.000
_cell.length_c   1.000
_cell.angle_alpha   90.00
_cell.angle_beta   90.00
_cell.angle_gamma   90.00
#
_symmetry.space_group_name_H-M   'P 1'
#
loop_
_entity.id
_entity.type
_entity.pdbx_description
1 polymer ?
#
loop_
_entity_poly.entity_id
_entity_poly.type
_entity_poly.pdbx_seq_one_letter_code
_entity_poly.pdbx_strand_id
1 'polypeptide(L)'
;VALLAHIGYDIEEFGQFLDTVESVARQRCVAVMGEGAMTTVATMFWEPVHGEPRVALPALPELVTLLFARGRIPEIRLVDRSPPTFESMDELLTMARRQLWVRPGSEKDARLSELVQGGAEERDGRFALEWTPTRIGIVVWKPPPA
;
A
#
# COMPACT_ATOMS: atom_id res chain seq x y z
N VAL A 1 -5.95 15.62 -18.24
CA VAL A 1 -5.10 14.65 -17.52
C VAL A 1 -6.00 13.97 -16.51
N ALA A 2 -5.84 12.67 -16.29
CA ALA A 2 -6.49 11.96 -15.18
C ALA A 2 -5.44 11.49 -14.18
N LEU A 3 -5.72 11.61 -12.88
CA LEU A 3 -4.82 11.25 -11.79
C LEU A 3 -5.52 10.27 -10.85
N LEU A 4 -4.86 9.15 -10.57
CA LEU A 4 -5.18 8.25 -9.46
C LEU A 4 -3.98 8.19 -8.52
N ALA A 5 -4.19 8.52 -7.25
CA ALA A 5 -3.12 8.54 -6.26
C ALA A 5 -3.49 7.69 -5.05
N HIS A 6 -2.77 6.58 -4.89
CA HIS A 6 -3.04 5.56 -3.87
C HIS A 6 -4.47 5.03 -3.90
N ILE A 7 -5.03 4.93 -5.11
CA ILE A 7 -6.34 4.33 -5.41
C ILE A 7 -6.11 3.12 -6.30
N GLY A 8 -6.87 2.05 -6.09
CA GLY A 8 -6.87 0.86 -6.95
C GLY A 8 -6.44 -0.43 -6.27
N TYR A 9 -5.93 -0.36 -5.04
CA TYR A 9 -5.50 -1.55 -4.28
C TYR A 9 -6.67 -2.51 -3.98
N ASP A 10 -7.86 -1.96 -3.80
CA ASP A 10 -9.08 -2.63 -3.33
C ASP A 10 -10.25 -2.52 -4.33
N ILE A 11 -9.98 -2.08 -5.55
CA ILE A 11 -10.98 -2.05 -6.63
C ILE A 11 -10.99 -3.41 -7.31
N GLU A 12 -12.06 -4.17 -7.10
CA GLU A 12 -12.26 -5.49 -7.71
C GLU A 12 -12.28 -5.40 -9.24
N GLU A 13 -13.10 -4.50 -9.79
CA GLU A 13 -13.24 -4.27 -11.24
C GLU A 13 -12.22 -3.23 -11.76
N PHE A 14 -10.94 -3.43 -11.44
CA PHE A 14 -9.89 -2.43 -11.74
C PHE A 14 -9.74 -2.14 -13.24
N GLY A 15 -10.02 -3.12 -14.10
CA GLY A 15 -10.02 -2.93 -15.56
C GLY A 15 -11.04 -1.88 -16.02
N GLN A 16 -12.28 -1.98 -15.54
CA GLN A 16 -13.37 -1.04 -15.87
C GLN A 16 -13.10 0.36 -15.28
N PHE A 17 -12.50 0.39 -14.09
CA PHE A 17 -12.02 1.63 -13.49
C PHE A 17 -10.97 2.31 -14.39
N LEU A 18 -10.00 1.56 -14.91
CA LEU A 18 -9.01 2.10 -15.84
C LEU A 18 -9.63 2.55 -17.16
N ASP A 19 -10.65 1.85 -17.69
CA ASP A 19 -11.38 2.31 -18.88
C ASP A 19 -11.99 3.68 -18.65
N THR A 20 -12.61 3.88 -17.48
CA THR A 20 -13.20 5.18 -17.10
C THR A 20 -12.13 6.26 -17.01
N VAL A 21 -11.00 5.99 -16.34
CA VAL A 21 -9.87 6.91 -16.23
C VAL A 21 -9.30 7.29 -17.59
N GLU A 22 -9.11 6.31 -18.47
CA GLU A 22 -8.60 6.51 -19.82
C GLU A 22 -9.59 7.33 -20.68
N SER A 23 -10.91 7.13 -20.52
CA SER A 23 -11.94 7.83 -21.30
C SER A 23 -12.02 9.34 -21.02
N VAL A 24 -11.75 9.75 -19.77
CA VAL A 24 -11.79 11.18 -19.37
C VAL A 24 -10.44 11.89 -19.59
N ALA A 25 -9.37 11.13 -19.79
CA ALA A 25 -8.04 11.67 -20.02
C ALA A 25 -7.86 12.09 -21.49
N ARG A 26 -7.65 13.39 -21.72
CA ARG A 26 -7.37 13.92 -23.08
C ARG A 26 -5.91 13.85 -23.53
N GLN A 27 -4.97 13.75 -22.59
CA GLN A 27 -3.53 13.86 -22.88
C GLN A 27 -2.73 12.75 -22.24
N ARG A 28 -2.84 12.60 -20.91
CA ARG A 28 -2.10 11.61 -20.12
C ARG A 28 -2.96 11.13 -18.95
N CYS A 29 -2.72 9.88 -18.58
CA CYS A 29 -3.12 9.31 -17.31
C CYS A 29 -1.89 9.24 -16.41
N VAL A 30 -2.08 9.48 -15.12
CA VAL A 30 -1.04 9.44 -14.10
C VAL A 30 -1.52 8.58 -12.94
N ALA A 31 -0.72 7.61 -12.54
CA ALA A 31 -0.93 6.81 -11.34
C ALA A 31 0.20 7.01 -10.34
N VAL A 32 -0.15 7.17 -9.07
CA VAL A 32 0.80 7.16 -7.96
C VAL A 32 0.48 5.95 -7.10
N MET A 33 1.39 4.97 -7.06
CA MET A 33 1.19 3.71 -6.32
C MET A 33 2.47 3.31 -5.60
N GLY A 34 2.36 2.86 -4.36
CA GLY A 34 3.44 2.15 -3.66
C GLY A 34 3.85 0.85 -4.38
N GLU A 35 5.10 0.45 -4.21
CA GLU A 35 5.60 -0.86 -4.65
C GLU A 35 4.88 -2.05 -3.99
N GLY A 36 4.27 -1.80 -2.82
CA GLY A 36 3.23 -2.63 -2.21
C GLY A 36 2.03 -1.76 -1.77
N ALA A 37 0.94 -2.41 -1.35
CA ALA A 37 -0.22 -1.70 -0.82
C ALA A 37 0.12 -0.91 0.46
N MET A 38 -0.43 0.29 0.64
CA MET A 38 0.04 1.21 1.68
C MET A 38 -0.16 0.74 3.14
N THR A 39 -0.93 -0.32 3.37
CA THR A 39 -1.19 -0.92 4.70
C THR A 39 -0.17 -1.98 5.11
N THR A 40 1.01 -2.07 4.48
CA THR A 40 1.84 -3.28 4.54
C THR A 40 2.57 -3.52 5.85
N VAL A 41 2.99 -2.50 6.61
CA VAL A 41 3.94 -2.80 7.70
C VAL A 41 3.34 -3.71 8.80
N ALA A 42 2.09 -3.47 9.22
CA ALA A 42 1.46 -4.38 10.18
C ALA A 42 1.01 -5.71 9.56
N THR A 43 0.90 -5.82 8.24
CA THR A 43 0.42 -7.06 7.58
C THR A 43 1.35 -8.25 7.79
N MET A 44 2.62 -8.03 8.16
CA MET A 44 3.51 -9.09 8.64
C MET A 44 2.94 -9.88 9.82
N PHE A 45 2.07 -9.24 10.63
CA PHE A 45 1.40 -9.86 11.77
C PHE A 45 0.02 -10.43 11.43
N TRP A 46 -0.42 -10.35 10.18
CA TRP A 46 -1.76 -10.79 9.81
C TRP A 46 -2.01 -12.26 10.13
N GLU A 47 -1.20 -13.17 9.61
CA GLU A 47 -1.36 -14.60 9.85
C GLU A 47 -1.17 -14.96 11.33
N PRO A 48 -0.15 -14.44 12.04
CA PRO A 48 -0.07 -14.60 13.49
C PRO A 48 -1.33 -14.14 14.22
N VAL A 49 -1.95 -13.02 13.87
CA VAL A 49 -3.12 -12.49 14.61
C VAL A 49 -4.44 -13.14 14.18
N HIS A 50 -4.59 -13.48 12.91
CA HIS A 50 -5.85 -13.96 12.33
C HIS A 50 -5.90 -15.47 12.09
N GLY A 51 -4.75 -16.15 12.05
CA GLY A 51 -4.65 -17.59 11.79
C GLY A 51 -4.82 -17.98 10.33
N GLU A 52 -4.84 -17.02 9.42
CA GLU A 52 -4.98 -17.23 7.98
C GLU A 52 -4.03 -16.32 7.21
N PRO A 53 -3.55 -16.71 6.02
CA PRO A 53 -2.67 -15.88 5.22
C PRO A 53 -3.38 -14.60 4.73
N ARG A 54 -2.65 -13.49 4.65
CA ARG A 54 -3.17 -12.27 4.03
C ARG A 54 -3.06 -12.36 2.51
N VAL A 55 -4.17 -12.17 1.81
CA VAL A 55 -4.13 -11.93 0.37
C VAL A 55 -3.45 -10.60 0.09
N ALA A 56 -2.37 -10.63 -0.69
CA ALA A 56 -1.68 -9.44 -1.16
C ALA A 56 -2.58 -8.65 -2.13
N LEU A 57 -2.73 -7.35 -1.89
CA LEU A 57 -3.47 -6.48 -2.78
C LEU A 57 -2.59 -6.04 -3.96
N PRO A 58 -3.16 -5.89 -5.17
CA PRO A 58 -2.44 -5.36 -6.33
C PRO A 58 -1.81 -4.01 -6.03
N ALA A 59 -0.58 -3.79 -6.48
CA ALA A 59 0.16 -2.56 -6.28
C ALA A 59 0.80 -2.10 -7.61
N LEU A 60 1.90 -1.35 -7.54
CA LEU A 60 2.62 -0.85 -8.71
C LEU A 60 2.97 -1.96 -9.73
N PRO A 61 3.50 -3.14 -9.35
CA PRO A 61 3.88 -4.17 -10.32
C PRO A 61 2.68 -4.68 -11.14
N GLU A 62 1.53 -4.88 -10.49
CA GLU A 62 0.31 -5.35 -11.13
C GLU A 62 -0.27 -4.29 -12.08
N LEU A 63 -0.24 -3.00 -11.68
CA LEU A 63 -0.63 -1.91 -12.58
C LEU A 63 0.24 -1.88 -13.84
N VAL A 64 1.56 -1.97 -13.69
CA VAL A 64 2.49 -1.93 -14.83
C VAL A 64 2.26 -3.12 -15.76
N THR A 65 2.06 -4.30 -15.20
CA THR A 65 1.75 -5.52 -15.96
C THR A 65 0.45 -5.36 -16.74
N LEU A 66 -0.60 -4.82 -16.11
CA LEU A 66 -1.88 -4.56 -16.76
C LEU A 66 -1.77 -3.52 -17.88
N LEU A 67 -0.99 -2.45 -17.68
CA LEU A 67 -0.75 -1.45 -18.71
C LEU A 67 -0.08 -2.06 -19.94
N PHE A 68 0.93 -2.92 -19.75
CA PHE A 68 1.55 -3.64 -20.86
C PHE A 68 0.57 -4.59 -21.55
N ALA A 69 -0.22 -5.34 -20.79
CA ALA A 69 -1.26 -6.23 -21.35
C ALA A 69 -2.29 -5.46 -22.19
N ARG A 70 -2.55 -4.20 -21.85
CA ARG A 70 -3.43 -3.26 -22.59
C ARG A 70 -2.71 -2.54 -23.74
N GLY A 71 -1.47 -2.91 -24.08
CA GLY A 71 -0.70 -2.29 -25.14
C GLY A 71 -0.24 -0.85 -24.83
N ARG A 72 -0.17 -0.47 -23.55
CA ARG A 72 0.38 0.82 -23.11
C ARG A 72 1.86 0.69 -22.81
N ILE A 73 2.61 1.75 -23.08
CA ILE A 73 4.02 1.88 -22.70
C ILE A 73 4.11 3.02 -21.69
N PRO A 74 4.18 2.73 -20.38
CA PRO A 74 4.27 3.75 -19.35
C PRO A 74 5.70 4.27 -19.15
N GLU A 75 5.82 5.55 -18.82
CA GLU A 75 6.99 6.08 -18.12
C GLU A 75 6.81 5.84 -16.61
N ILE A 76 7.84 5.33 -15.94
CA ILE A 76 7.80 5.06 -14.50
C ILE A 76 8.93 5.83 -13.83
N ARG A 77 8.59 6.63 -12.83
CA ARG A 77 9.54 7.27 -11.92
C ARG A 77 9.35 6.71 -10.54
N LEU A 78 10.43 6.25 -9.91
CA LEU A 78 10.42 5.78 -8.54
C LEU A 78 10.94 6.89 -7.63
N VAL A 79 10.24 7.12 -6.53
CA VAL A 79 10.67 8.00 -5.45
C VAL A 79 10.70 7.22 -4.14
N ASP A 80 11.70 7.49 -3.32
CA ASP A 80 11.81 6.86 -2.01
C ASP A 80 10.75 7.44 -1.06
N ARG A 81 10.17 6.55 -0.27
CA ARG A 81 9.23 6.84 0.81
C ARG A 81 9.84 6.34 2.11
N SER A 82 10.08 7.27 3.02
CA SER A 82 10.53 6.94 4.37
C SER A 82 9.54 6.00 5.06
N PRO A 83 10.03 5.05 5.86
CA PRO A 83 9.17 4.17 6.64
C PRO A 83 8.32 4.98 7.62
N PRO A 84 7.09 4.51 7.93
CA PRO A 84 6.31 5.11 9.00
C PRO A 84 7.01 4.92 10.34
N THR A 85 7.15 6.00 11.10
CA THR A 85 7.72 6.01 12.45
C THR A 85 6.72 6.64 13.42
N PHE A 86 6.84 6.33 14.71
CA PHE A 86 5.91 6.74 15.75
C PHE A 86 6.65 7.31 16.97
N GLU A 87 6.00 8.21 17.72
CA GLU A 87 6.58 8.82 18.92
C GLU A 87 6.58 7.87 20.11
N SER A 88 5.72 6.86 20.08
CA SER A 88 5.59 5.90 21.16
C SER A 88 5.15 4.53 20.66
N MET A 89 5.35 3.53 21.52
CA MET A 89 4.80 2.19 21.32
C MET A 89 3.27 2.18 21.26
N ASP A 90 2.60 3.06 22.01
CA ASP A 90 1.14 3.15 22.01
C ASP A 90 0.60 3.67 20.67
N GLU A 91 1.28 4.64 20.06
CA GLU A 91 0.94 5.12 18.71
C GLU A 91 1.15 4.03 17.66
N LEU A 92 2.29 3.32 17.72
CA LEU A 92 2.59 2.23 16.82
C LEU A 92 1.55 1.12 16.93
N LEU A 93 1.19 0.73 18.15
CA LEU A 93 0.17 -0.28 18.40
C LEU A 93 -1.22 0.18 17.95
N THR A 94 -1.55 1.46 18.14
CA THR A 94 -2.80 2.05 17.63
C THR A 94 -2.87 1.98 16.11
N MET A 95 -1.76 2.27 15.42
CA MET A 95 -1.68 2.09 13.97
C MET A 95 -1.88 0.62 13.58
N ALA A 96 -1.26 -0.32 14.31
CA ALA A 96 -1.29 -1.74 13.98
C ALA A 96 -2.71 -2.31 14.13
N ARG A 97 -3.40 -1.95 15.21
CA ARG A 97 -4.82 -2.29 15.42
C ARG A 97 -5.69 -1.84 14.27
N ARG A 98 -5.50 -0.60 13.80
CA ARG A 98 -6.27 -0.03 12.69
C ARG A 98 -6.00 -0.78 11.38
N GLN A 99 -4.75 -1.10 11.06
CA GLN A 99 -4.40 -1.79 9.82
C GLN A 99 -4.85 -3.26 9.80
N LEU A 100 -4.92 -3.90 10.97
CA LEU A 100 -5.32 -5.31 11.09
C LEU A 100 -6.80 -5.48 11.48
N TRP A 101 -7.57 -4.39 11.60
CA TRP A 101 -8.97 -4.41 12.04
C TRP A 101 -9.18 -5.16 13.38
N VAL A 102 -8.26 -4.94 14.33
CA VAL A 102 -8.29 -5.57 15.65
C VAL A 102 -8.99 -4.66 16.66
N ARG A 103 -9.98 -5.21 17.36
CA ARG A 103 -10.69 -4.52 18.45
C ARG A 103 -9.82 -4.47 19.72
N PRO A 104 -9.59 -3.30 20.33
CA PRO A 104 -8.87 -3.19 21.60
C PRO A 104 -9.46 -4.09 22.69
N GLY A 105 -8.60 -4.73 23.48
CA GLY A 105 -8.99 -5.62 24.58
C GLY A 105 -9.50 -7.01 24.16
N SER A 106 -9.44 -7.36 22.87
CA SER A 106 -9.72 -8.72 22.41
C SER A 106 -8.50 -9.65 22.59
N GLU A 107 -8.70 -10.96 22.49
CA GLU A 107 -7.59 -11.93 22.46
C GLU A 107 -6.59 -11.63 21.32
N LYS A 108 -7.11 -11.27 20.15
CA LYS A 108 -6.30 -10.82 19.00
C LYS A 108 -5.49 -9.56 19.32
N ASP A 109 -6.02 -8.68 20.18
CA ASP A 109 -5.33 -7.47 20.61
C ASP A 109 -4.17 -7.77 21.55
N ALA A 110 -4.36 -8.70 22.50
CA ALA A 110 -3.27 -9.17 23.36
C ALA A 110 -2.13 -9.76 22.51
N ARG A 111 -2.47 -10.64 21.57
CA ARG A 111 -1.50 -11.25 20.65
C ARG A 111 -0.80 -10.21 19.76
N LEU A 112 -1.54 -9.25 19.22
CA LEU A 112 -0.94 -8.16 18.43
C LEU A 112 0.01 -7.31 19.28
N SER A 113 -0.37 -7.01 20.52
CA SER A 113 0.44 -6.21 21.44
C SER A 113 1.79 -6.87 21.71
N GLU A 114 1.81 -8.19 21.97
CA GLU A 114 3.04 -8.96 22.15
C GLU A 114 3.93 -8.94 20.90
N LEU A 115 3.34 -9.14 19.71
CA LEU A 115 4.07 -9.12 18.45
C LEU A 115 4.68 -7.75 18.14
N VAL A 116 3.91 -6.68 18.36
CA VAL A 116 4.38 -5.30 18.16
C VAL A 116 5.48 -4.95 19.16
N GLN A 117 5.34 -5.33 20.43
CA GLN A 117 6.38 -5.11 21.44
C GLN A 117 7.67 -5.87 21.13
N GLY A 118 7.56 -7.11 20.63
CA GLY A 118 8.73 -7.92 20.27
C GLY A 118 9.38 -7.54 18.94
N GLY A 119 8.62 -6.94 18.02
CA GLY A 119 9.07 -6.60 16.66
C GLY A 119 9.40 -5.12 16.42
N ALA A 120 9.03 -4.23 17.33
CA ALA A 120 9.34 -2.81 17.18
C ALA A 120 10.81 -2.52 17.50
N GLU A 121 11.42 -1.71 16.65
CA GLU A 121 12.76 -1.17 16.84
C GLU A 121 12.69 0.34 17.12
N GLU A 122 13.47 0.79 18.09
CA GLU A 122 13.66 2.20 18.40
C GLU A 122 14.95 2.74 17.76
N ARG A 123 14.86 3.89 17.07
CA ARG A 123 16.03 4.66 16.60
C ARG A 123 15.74 6.15 16.77
N ASP A 124 16.68 6.90 17.34
CA ASP A 124 16.58 8.35 17.55
C ASP A 124 15.27 8.79 18.24
N GLY A 125 14.80 8.02 19.22
CA GLY A 125 13.56 8.29 19.95
C GLY A 125 12.28 8.05 19.14
N ARG A 126 12.36 7.30 18.04
CA ARG A 126 11.24 6.95 17.16
C ARG A 126 11.13 5.44 17.03
N PHE A 127 9.89 4.94 17.00
CA PHE A 127 9.60 3.51 16.87
C PHE A 127 9.13 3.15 15.46
N ALA A 128 9.60 2.03 14.92
CA ALA A 128 9.11 1.45 13.67
C ALA A 128 9.15 -0.08 13.70
N LEU A 129 8.31 -0.73 12.89
CA LEU A 129 8.36 -2.17 12.65
C LEU A 129 9.30 -2.56 11.50
N GLU A 130 9.65 -1.59 10.65
CA GLU A 130 10.57 -1.73 9.53
C GLU A 130 11.20 -0.36 9.26
N TRP A 131 12.52 -0.33 9.05
CA TRP A 131 13.28 0.89 8.78
C TRP A 131 13.69 1.04 7.33
N THR A 132 13.51 -0.02 6.54
CA THR A 132 13.82 -0.03 5.11
C THR A 132 12.88 0.93 4.38
N PRO A 133 13.40 1.93 3.66
CA PRO A 133 12.59 2.76 2.79
C PRO A 133 11.88 1.92 1.73
N THR A 134 10.65 2.31 1.42
CA THR A 134 9.89 1.71 0.31
C THR A 134 9.85 2.67 -0.86
N ARG A 135 9.38 2.23 -2.02
CA ARG A 135 9.24 3.10 -3.19
C ARG A 135 7.78 3.41 -3.52
N ILE A 136 7.56 4.61 -4.02
CA ILE A 136 6.34 5.02 -4.71
C ILE A 136 6.68 5.19 -6.18
N GLY A 137 5.90 4.54 -7.04
CA GLY A 137 5.92 4.73 -8.48
C GLY A 137 4.96 5.82 -8.92
N ILE A 138 5.47 6.75 -9.71
CA ILE A 138 4.71 7.69 -10.53
C ILE A 138 4.71 7.13 -11.95
N VAL A 139 3.56 6.62 -12.39
CA VAL A 139 3.37 5.95 -13.67
C VAL A 139 2.60 6.87 -14.60
N VAL A 140 3.14 7.19 -15.77
CA VAL A 140 2.51 8.08 -16.74
C VAL A 140 2.34 7.35 -18.06
N TRP A 141 1.14 7.36 -18.63
CA TRP A 141 0.87 6.78 -19.94
C TRP A 141 -0.09 7.63 -20.76
N LYS A 142 -0.15 7.35 -22.07
CA LYS A 142 -1.14 7.95 -22.96
C LYS A 142 -2.43 7.12 -22.95
N PRO A 143 -3.61 7.76 -22.85
CA PRO A 143 -4.89 7.10 -23.06
C PRO A 143 -4.99 6.57 -24.50
N PRO A 144 -5.91 5.64 -24.80
CA PRO A 144 -6.17 5.21 -26.17
C PRO A 144 -6.60 6.40 -27.04
N PRO A 145 -6.39 6.32 -28.36
CA PRO A 145 -7.08 7.21 -29.29
C PRO A 145 -8.59 7.13 -29.06
N ALA A 146 -9.28 8.26 -29.19
CA ALA A 146 -10.73 8.31 -29.20
C ALA A 146 -11.31 7.66 -30.46
#